data_AF-A0A2M4DN38-F1
#
_entry.id   AF-A0A2M4DN38-F1
#
_cell.length_a   1.000
_cell.length_b   1.000
_cell.length_c   1.000
_cell.angle_alpha   90.00
_cell.angle_beta   90.00
_cell.angle_gamma   90.00
#
_symmetry.space_group_name_H-M   'P 1'
#
loop_
_entity.id
_entity.type
_entity.pdbx_description
1 polymer ?
#
loop_
_entity_poly.entity_id
_entity_poly.type
_entity_poly.pdbx_seq_one_letter_code
_entity_poly.pdbx_strand_id
1 'polypeptide(L)'
;MNQYKSEKQLAYLYPLIATLSFVCCISTTVAWQHWAYVLDTCIETNCGCILHGRSTPTFFTGGHVAYCHWAAYGLVLPIIFCFIFGIFHVSRVFFGRRRPRPGTASVRQRSGDIIVMTTKSDVEEDDINPYYWIPASVIGSLMAVLTLVHAAMYLDGFINTCNQQRYELIKYMQANGSLVPIIQSRISCSSVLDFMDYLHLDVSFDRRREGRINTAAALIIGLICSWTCILLWIWTVVINAKRARASRRLRI
;
A
#
# COMPACT_ATOMS: atom_id res chain seq x y z
N MET A 1 12.96 4.84 -23.95
CA MET A 1 12.02 3.83 -23.37
C MET A 1 10.80 3.79 -24.26
N ASN A 2 10.48 2.62 -24.86
CA ASN A 2 9.32 2.46 -25.74
C ASN A 2 8.00 2.70 -24.95
N GLN A 3 7.01 3.35 -25.57
CA GLN A 3 5.70 3.61 -24.97
C GLN A 3 5.03 2.34 -24.48
N TYR A 4 4.99 1.34 -25.35
CA TYR A 4 4.38 0.05 -25.07
C TYR A 4 4.99 -0.63 -23.83
N LYS A 5 6.31 -0.55 -23.66
CA LYS A 5 6.98 -1.09 -22.47
C LYS A 5 6.53 -0.38 -21.19
N SER A 6 6.32 0.93 -21.27
CA SER A 6 5.89 1.76 -20.14
C SER A 6 4.43 1.47 -19.77
N GLU A 7 3.55 1.38 -20.76
CA GLU A 7 2.15 1.01 -20.58
C GLU A 7 2.02 -0.40 -19.99
N LYS A 8 2.80 -1.37 -20.49
CA LYS A 8 2.83 -2.73 -19.92
C LYS A 8 3.29 -2.74 -18.46
N GLN A 9 4.33 -1.96 -18.12
CA GLN A 9 4.79 -1.86 -16.74
C GLN A 9 3.71 -1.24 -15.83
N LEU A 10 3.09 -0.15 -16.25
CA LEU A 10 2.01 0.50 -15.50
C LEU A 10 0.77 -0.40 -15.35
N ALA A 11 0.45 -1.19 -16.37
CA ALA A 11 -0.64 -2.17 -16.33
C ALA A 11 -0.42 -3.28 -15.28
N TYR A 12 0.83 -3.59 -14.91
CA TYR A 12 1.11 -4.51 -13.79
C TYR A 12 1.25 -3.77 -12.45
N LEU A 13 1.86 -2.59 -12.44
CA LEU A 13 2.12 -1.84 -11.21
C LEU A 13 0.84 -1.39 -10.52
N TYR A 14 -0.14 -0.82 -11.24
CA TYR A 14 -1.36 -0.32 -10.60
C TYR A 14 -2.20 -1.43 -9.94
N PRO A 15 -2.48 -2.58 -10.59
CA PRO A 15 -3.17 -3.68 -9.94
C PRO A 15 -2.39 -4.24 -8.74
N LEU A 16 -1.07 -4.37 -8.84
CA LEU A 16 -0.24 -4.85 -7.73
C LEU A 16 -0.32 -3.92 -6.51
N ILE A 17 -0.24 -2.60 -6.73
CA ILE A 17 -0.40 -1.60 -5.67
C ILE A 17 -1.81 -1.70 -5.06
N ALA A 18 -2.85 -1.85 -5.88
CA ALA A 18 -4.23 -1.99 -5.40
C ALA A 18 -4.39 -3.23 -4.51
N THR A 19 -3.89 -4.39 -4.94
CA THR A 19 -3.96 -5.63 -4.17
C THR A 19 -3.20 -5.51 -2.85
N LEU A 20 -1.96 -5.00 -2.85
CA LEU A 20 -1.18 -4.82 -1.62
C LEU A 20 -1.84 -3.82 -0.66
N SER A 21 -2.40 -2.73 -1.19
CA SER A 21 -3.13 -1.74 -0.39
C SER A 21 -4.39 -2.34 0.23
N PHE A 22 -5.12 -3.17 -0.52
CA PHE A 22 -6.30 -3.89 -0.03
C PHE A 22 -5.95 -4.89 1.08
N VAL A 23 -4.88 -5.67 0.89
CA VAL A 23 -4.36 -6.60 1.92
C VAL A 23 -3.95 -5.83 3.19
N CYS A 24 -3.32 -4.65 3.04
CA CYS A 24 -2.98 -3.79 4.17
C CYS A 24 -4.23 -3.29 4.93
N CYS A 25 -5.26 -2.82 4.22
CA CYS A 25 -6.52 -2.41 4.81
C CYS A 25 -7.19 -3.56 5.59
N ILE A 26 -7.31 -4.75 4.97
CA ILE A 26 -7.98 -5.90 5.58
C ILE A 26 -7.23 -6.39 6.81
N SER A 27 -5.92 -6.63 6.69
CA SER A 27 -5.10 -7.16 7.79
C SER A 27 -5.16 -6.25 9.02
N THR A 28 -5.09 -4.94 8.81
CA THR A 28 -5.23 -3.94 9.87
C THR A 28 -6.63 -3.89 10.45
N THR A 29 -7.66 -3.97 9.60
CA THR A 29 -9.06 -3.97 10.04
C THR A 29 -9.39 -5.20 10.87
N VAL A 30 -8.90 -6.39 10.48
CA VAL A 30 -9.09 -7.63 11.25
C VAL A 30 -8.45 -7.50 12.63
N ALA A 31 -7.21 -7.03 12.71
CA ALA A 31 -6.54 -6.80 13.99
C ALA A 31 -7.30 -5.77 14.84
N TRP A 32 -7.74 -4.67 14.24
CA TRP A 32 -8.49 -3.65 14.96
C TRP A 32 -9.83 -4.17 15.48
N GLN A 33 -10.68 -4.75 14.63
CA GLN A 33 -12.02 -5.20 15.02
C GLN A 33 -11.98 -6.29 16.08
N HIS A 34 -11.01 -7.21 16.00
CA HIS A 34 -10.83 -8.25 17.00
C HIS A 34 -10.53 -7.69 18.40
N TRP A 35 -9.75 -6.62 18.47
CA TRP A 35 -9.32 -6.01 19.73
C TRP A 35 -10.16 -4.81 20.17
N ALA A 36 -11.01 -4.27 19.30
CA ALA A 36 -11.69 -3.00 19.53
C ALA A 36 -12.51 -3.00 20.81
N TYR A 37 -13.29 -4.06 21.04
CA TYR A 37 -14.18 -4.14 22.18
C TYR A 37 -13.45 -4.41 23.51
N VAL A 38 -12.37 -5.18 23.47
CA VAL A 38 -11.55 -5.51 24.65
C VAL A 38 -10.73 -4.29 25.11
N LEU A 39 -10.17 -3.55 24.14
CA LEU A 39 -9.26 -2.44 24.40
C LEU A 39 -9.98 -1.12 24.76
N ASP A 40 -11.28 -1.02 24.49
CA ASP A 40 -12.11 0.17 24.75
C ASP A 40 -12.59 0.23 26.21
N THR A 41 -11.66 0.54 27.11
CA THR A 41 -11.87 0.59 28.57
C THR A 41 -11.67 1.98 29.19
N CYS A 42 -11.36 2.95 28.34
CA CYS A 42 -11.27 4.38 28.62
C CYS A 42 -12.63 5.00 29.00
N ILE A 43 -12.59 6.04 29.83
CA ILE A 43 -13.78 6.69 30.41
C ILE A 43 -14.33 7.81 29.49
N GLU A 44 -13.46 8.54 28.78
CA GLU A 44 -13.84 9.80 28.11
C GLU A 44 -13.73 9.80 26.58
N THR A 45 -12.97 8.89 25.98
CA THR A 45 -12.71 8.88 24.53
C THR A 45 -12.67 7.46 23.99
N ASN A 46 -13.29 7.15 22.85
CA ASN A 46 -13.21 5.83 22.22
C ASN A 46 -11.74 5.42 21.96
N CYS A 47 -11.26 4.41 22.69
CA CYS A 47 -9.88 3.95 22.66
C CYS A 47 -9.72 2.49 22.20
N GLY A 48 -10.68 1.95 21.45
CA GLY A 48 -10.59 0.60 20.88
C GLY A 48 -9.52 0.40 19.79
N CYS A 49 -8.54 1.28 19.62
CA CYS A 49 -7.50 1.06 18.60
C CYS A 49 -6.33 0.25 19.15
N ILE A 50 -5.92 -0.80 18.43
CA ILE A 50 -4.71 -1.56 18.80
C ILE A 50 -3.41 -0.76 18.61
N LEU A 51 -3.39 0.20 17.68
CA LEU A 51 -2.23 1.07 17.46
C LEU A 51 -2.18 2.16 18.54
N HIS A 52 -0.96 2.51 18.98
CA HIS A 52 -0.73 3.43 20.10
C HIS A 52 -1.43 3.02 21.40
N GLY A 53 -1.53 1.71 21.66
CA GLY A 53 -2.04 1.19 22.93
C GLY A 53 -1.18 1.68 24.11
N ARG A 54 -1.79 1.82 25.29
CA ARG A 54 -1.16 2.40 26.48
C ARG A 54 -1.24 1.45 27.66
N SER A 55 -0.10 1.33 28.35
CA SER A 55 0.02 0.64 29.62
C SER A 55 -0.44 1.58 30.75
N THR A 56 -1.49 1.22 31.49
CA THR A 56 -1.91 1.97 32.70
C THR A 56 -1.47 1.21 33.96
N PRO A 57 -1.52 1.78 35.17
CA PRO A 57 -1.07 1.07 36.38
C PRO A 57 -1.79 -0.26 36.63
N THR A 58 -3.03 -0.39 36.16
CA THR A 58 -3.91 -1.53 36.48
C THR A 58 -4.31 -2.37 35.28
N PHE A 59 -4.34 -1.81 34.06
CA PHE A 59 -4.72 -2.55 32.85
C PHE A 59 -4.10 -1.94 31.58
N PHE A 60 -4.19 -2.64 30.46
CA PHE A 60 -3.81 -2.11 29.15
C PHE A 60 -5.04 -1.54 28.43
N THR A 61 -4.90 -0.38 27.82
CA THR A 61 -5.95 0.24 27.00
C THR A 61 -5.48 0.38 25.57
N GLY A 62 -6.41 0.43 24.62
CA GLY A 62 -6.04 0.81 23.26
C GLY A 62 -5.74 2.29 23.12
N GLY A 63 -5.31 2.68 21.93
CA GLY A 63 -5.09 4.06 21.52
C GLY A 63 -6.37 4.70 20.96
N HIS A 64 -6.27 5.98 20.61
CA HIS A 64 -7.41 6.71 20.06
C HIS A 64 -7.90 6.09 18.73
N VAL A 65 -9.22 5.93 18.59
CA VAL A 65 -9.86 5.25 17.44
C VAL A 65 -9.43 5.80 16.07
N ALA A 66 -9.13 7.10 15.99
CA ALA A 66 -8.70 7.77 14.77
C ALA A 66 -7.45 7.14 14.13
N TYR A 67 -6.51 6.61 14.93
CA TYR A 67 -5.31 5.95 14.39
C TYR A 67 -5.66 4.70 13.59
N CYS A 68 -6.59 3.89 14.10
CA CYS A 68 -7.03 2.68 13.41
C CYS A 68 -7.96 3.00 12.23
N HIS A 69 -8.77 4.05 12.31
CA HIS A 69 -9.48 4.56 11.12
C HIS A 69 -8.50 4.97 10.01
N TRP A 70 -7.43 5.69 10.36
CA TRP A 70 -6.39 6.06 9.40
C TRP A 70 -5.67 4.83 8.84
N ALA A 71 -5.34 3.87 9.68
CA ALA A 71 -4.65 2.65 9.27
C ALA A 71 -5.55 1.70 8.44
N ALA A 72 -6.86 1.69 8.67
CA ALA A 72 -7.83 0.90 7.91
C ALA A 72 -8.24 1.55 6.60
N TYR A 73 -8.49 2.87 6.59
CA TYR A 73 -9.09 3.56 5.45
C TYR A 73 -8.13 4.50 4.69
N GLY A 74 -6.93 4.78 5.23
CA GLY A 74 -5.99 5.73 4.63
C GLY A 74 -5.50 5.35 3.23
N LEU A 75 -5.60 4.06 2.85
CA LEU A 75 -5.23 3.56 1.52
C LEU A 75 -6.40 3.47 0.53
N VAL A 76 -7.63 3.83 0.92
CA VAL A 76 -8.79 3.80 0.03
C VAL A 76 -8.61 4.71 -1.19
N LEU A 77 -8.08 5.92 -0.99
CA LEU A 77 -7.83 6.86 -2.08
C LEU A 77 -6.78 6.33 -3.09
N PRO A 78 -5.60 5.82 -2.66
CA PRO A 78 -4.68 5.10 -3.53
C PRO A 78 -5.33 3.96 -4.31
N ILE A 79 -6.18 3.15 -3.66
CA ILE A 79 -6.89 2.04 -4.30
C ILE A 79 -7.77 2.55 -5.45
N ILE A 80 -8.56 3.60 -5.23
CA ILE A 80 -9.44 4.18 -6.26
C ILE A 80 -8.62 4.64 -7.48
N PHE A 81 -7.51 5.37 -7.26
CA PHE A 81 -6.65 5.80 -8.37
C PHE A 81 -5.97 4.64 -9.08
N CYS A 82 -5.55 3.60 -8.36
CA CYS A 82 -5.01 2.40 -8.96
C CYS A 82 -6.05 1.68 -9.83
N PHE A 83 -7.32 1.65 -9.44
CA PHE A 83 -8.38 1.10 -10.29
C PHE A 83 -8.57 1.92 -11.57
N ILE A 84 -8.68 3.25 -11.46
CA ILE A 84 -8.87 4.14 -12.61
C ILE A 84 -7.71 4.00 -13.60
N PHE A 85 -6.48 4.17 -13.13
CA PHE A 85 -5.29 4.07 -13.99
C PHE A 85 -5.00 2.64 -14.43
N GLY A 86 -5.28 1.65 -13.58
CA GLY A 86 -5.12 0.24 -13.88
C GLY A 86 -6.02 -0.19 -15.03
N ILE A 87 -7.33 0.10 -14.96
CA ILE A 87 -8.28 -0.20 -16.04
C ILE A 87 -7.84 0.50 -17.34
N PHE A 88 -7.43 1.77 -17.26
CA PHE A 88 -6.94 2.50 -18.43
C PHE A 88 -5.73 1.83 -19.10
N HIS A 89 -4.68 1.48 -18.35
CA HIS A 89 -3.51 0.85 -18.95
C HIS A 89 -3.73 -0.61 -19.36
N VAL A 90 -4.48 -1.39 -18.58
CA VAL A 90 -4.82 -2.78 -18.91
C VAL A 90 -5.64 -2.82 -20.19
N SER A 91 -6.71 -2.02 -20.29
CA SER A 91 -7.55 -1.97 -21.50
C SER A 91 -6.74 -1.62 -22.75
N ARG A 92 -5.81 -0.66 -22.67
CA ARG A 92 -4.94 -0.31 -23.80
C ARG A 92 -3.96 -1.42 -24.17
N VAL A 93 -3.35 -2.09 -23.19
CA VAL A 93 -2.40 -3.18 -23.47
C VAL A 93 -3.09 -4.42 -24.06
N PHE A 94 -4.31 -4.74 -23.61
CA PHE A 94 -5.06 -5.92 -24.07
C PHE A 94 -5.89 -5.66 -25.33
N PHE A 95 -6.55 -4.51 -25.45
CA PHE A 95 -7.48 -4.20 -26.56
C PHE A 95 -6.91 -3.22 -27.60
N GLY A 96 -5.87 -2.44 -27.29
CA GLY A 96 -5.24 -1.48 -28.22
C GLY A 96 -4.43 -2.09 -29.37
N ARG A 97 -4.46 -3.42 -29.54
CA ARG A 97 -3.83 -4.09 -30.68
C ARG A 97 -4.70 -3.99 -31.93
N ARG A 98 -4.70 -2.85 -32.61
CA ARG A 98 -4.88 -2.88 -34.06
C ARG A 98 -3.57 -3.40 -34.66
N ARG A 99 -3.62 -4.58 -35.29
CA ARG A 99 -2.48 -5.17 -36.00
C ARG A 99 -1.90 -4.11 -36.96
N PRO A 100 -0.57 -3.96 -37.06
CA PRO A 100 0.02 -3.10 -38.08
C PRO A 100 -0.50 -3.57 -39.44
N ARG A 101 -1.31 -2.75 -40.10
CA ARG A 101 -1.69 -3.00 -41.49
C ARG A 101 -0.52 -2.50 -42.34
N PRO A 102 0.17 -3.37 -43.09
CA PRO A 102 1.18 -2.88 -44.03
C PRO A 102 0.48 -1.97 -45.04
N GLY A 103 0.84 -0.70 -45.04
CA GLY A 103 0.46 0.22 -46.10
C GLY A 103 1.41 -0.01 -47.28
N THR A 104 0.88 -0.46 -48.40
CA THR A 104 1.63 -0.48 -49.67
C THR A 104 1.40 0.84 -50.39
N ALA A 105 2.44 1.66 -50.49
CA ALA A 105 2.46 2.82 -51.37
C ALA A 105 3.26 2.45 -52.63
N SER A 106 2.63 2.52 -53.80
CA SER A 106 3.33 2.36 -55.07
C SER A 106 3.72 3.74 -55.61
N VAL A 107 5.01 3.94 -55.84
CA VAL A 107 5.52 5.15 -56.51
C VAL A 107 5.89 4.75 -57.92
N ARG A 108 5.22 5.34 -58.91
CA ARG A 108 5.51 5.13 -60.34
C ARG A 108 6.62 6.08 -60.76
N GLN A 109 7.77 5.54 -61.12
CA GLN A 109 8.90 6.34 -61.60
C GLN A 109 8.69 6.75 -63.06
N ARG A 110 9.31 7.86 -63.47
CA ARG A 110 9.19 8.40 -64.84
C ARG A 110 9.80 7.47 -65.92
N SER A 111 10.61 6.48 -65.54
CA SER A 111 11.13 5.43 -66.44
C SER A 111 10.16 4.26 -66.68
N GLY A 112 8.99 4.24 -66.02
CA GLY A 112 8.00 3.17 -66.15
C GLY A 112 8.06 2.12 -65.05
N ASP A 113 9.11 2.10 -64.24
CA ASP A 113 9.25 1.16 -63.12
C ASP A 113 8.33 1.52 -61.95
N ILE A 114 7.71 0.49 -61.37
CA ILE A 114 6.83 0.60 -60.21
C ILE A 114 7.60 0.08 -58.99
N ILE A 115 7.99 0.98 -58.10
CA ILE A 115 8.60 0.61 -56.83
C ILE A 115 7.47 0.52 -55.80
N VAL A 116 7.20 -0.69 -55.32
CA VAL A 116 6.25 -0.93 -54.23
C VAL A 116 6.99 -0.71 -52.92
N MET A 117 6.82 0.47 -52.32
CA MET A 117 7.29 0.72 -50.97
C MET A 117 6.28 0.13 -49.99
N THR A 118 6.66 -0.97 -49.35
CA THR A 118 5.97 -1.46 -48.16
C THR A 118 6.36 -0.55 -47.01
N THR A 119 5.63 0.55 -46.84
CA THR A 119 5.73 1.34 -45.63
C THR A 119 5.09 0.51 -44.52
N LYS A 120 5.91 -0.03 -43.62
CA LYS A 120 5.44 -0.28 -42.26
C LYS A 120 5.16 1.09 -41.68
N SER A 121 3.95 1.60 -41.90
CA SER A 121 3.40 2.58 -40.98
C SER A 121 3.25 1.82 -39.66
N ASP A 122 4.24 1.96 -38.78
CA ASP A 122 3.96 1.83 -37.36
C ASP A 122 2.87 2.87 -37.11
N VAL A 123 1.63 2.41 -37.01
CA VAL A 123 0.46 3.27 -36.83
C VAL A 123 0.63 3.91 -35.45
N GLU A 124 1.26 5.08 -35.44
CA GLU A 124 1.41 6.02 -34.32
C GLU A 124 0.07 6.65 -33.89
N GLU A 125 -1.06 6.24 -34.48
CA GLU A 125 -2.39 6.78 -34.15
C GLU A 125 -2.90 6.40 -32.76
N ASP A 126 -2.30 5.40 -32.10
CA ASP A 126 -2.73 4.98 -30.75
C ASP A 126 -1.81 5.52 -29.64
N ASP A 127 -1.00 6.56 -29.88
CA ASP A 127 -0.13 7.11 -28.84
C ASP A 127 -0.89 7.95 -27.81
N ILE A 128 -0.59 7.74 -26.51
CA ILE A 128 -1.20 8.50 -25.42
C ILE A 128 -0.81 9.97 -25.55
N ASN A 129 -1.82 10.85 -25.56
CA ASN A 129 -1.63 12.29 -25.60
C ASN A 129 -0.56 12.71 -24.56
N PRO A 130 0.51 13.42 -24.96
CA PRO A 130 1.58 13.83 -24.06
C PRO A 130 1.11 14.58 -22.79
N TYR A 131 -0.05 15.22 -22.83
CA TYR A 131 -0.65 15.92 -21.68
C TYR A 131 -1.15 15.00 -20.57
N TYR A 132 -1.28 13.68 -20.80
CA TYR A 132 -1.65 12.71 -19.78
C TYR A 132 -0.52 12.46 -18.76
N TRP A 133 0.73 12.42 -19.21
CA TRP A 133 1.87 11.98 -18.39
C TRP A 133 2.21 12.95 -17.26
N ILE A 134 1.93 14.25 -17.45
CA ILE A 134 2.22 15.28 -16.45
C ILE A 134 1.25 15.16 -15.25
N PRO A 135 -0.08 15.21 -15.41
CA PRO A 135 -1.03 14.97 -14.33
C PRO A 135 -0.85 13.60 -13.67
N ALA A 136 -0.61 12.54 -14.45
CA ALA A 136 -0.37 11.20 -13.90
C ALA A 136 0.87 11.17 -12.98
N SER A 137 1.94 11.88 -13.33
CA SER A 137 3.12 12.01 -12.48
C SER A 137 2.84 12.81 -11.19
N VAL A 138 2.03 13.86 -11.27
CA VAL A 138 1.65 14.68 -10.10
C VAL A 138 0.79 13.86 -9.15
N ILE A 139 -0.26 13.21 -9.66
CA ILE A 139 -1.15 12.35 -8.87
C ILE A 139 -0.35 11.20 -8.24
N GLY A 140 0.52 10.54 -9.01
CA GLY A 140 1.39 9.49 -8.48
C GLY A 140 2.31 9.98 -7.34
N SER A 141 2.80 11.23 -7.42
CA SER A 141 3.64 11.82 -6.38
C SER A 141 2.84 12.09 -5.10
N LEU A 142 1.62 12.61 -5.23
CA LEU A 142 0.71 12.80 -4.09
C LEU A 142 0.36 11.46 -3.42
N MET A 143 0.10 10.41 -4.20
CA MET A 143 -0.16 9.08 -3.66
C MET A 143 1.08 8.46 -2.99
N ALA A 144 2.28 8.70 -3.51
CA ALA A 144 3.53 8.28 -2.86
C ALA A 144 3.70 8.95 -1.49
N VAL A 145 3.42 10.26 -1.39
CA VAL A 145 3.49 10.98 -0.10
C VAL A 145 2.41 10.48 0.87
N LEU A 146 1.18 10.30 0.40
CA LEU A 146 0.08 9.80 1.21
C LEU A 146 0.38 8.40 1.78
N THR A 147 0.89 7.49 0.93
CA THR A 147 1.26 6.13 1.36
C THR A 147 2.47 6.12 2.28
N LEU A 148 3.40 7.07 2.12
CA LEU A 148 4.53 7.27 3.05
C LEU A 148 4.05 7.71 4.43
N VAL A 149 3.18 8.72 4.50
CA VAL A 149 2.60 9.19 5.78
C VAL A 149 1.83 8.05 6.45
N HIS A 150 1.04 7.29 5.67
CA HIS A 150 0.33 6.13 6.17
C HIS A 150 1.27 5.08 6.78
N ALA A 151 2.30 4.66 6.06
CA ALA A 151 3.26 3.67 6.55
C ALA A 151 4.06 4.16 7.76
N ALA A 152 4.41 5.44 7.81
CA ALA A 152 5.12 6.04 8.93
C ALA A 152 4.26 6.05 10.20
N MET A 153 3.00 6.49 10.10
CA MET A 153 2.06 6.47 11.23
C MET A 153 1.75 5.05 11.69
N TYR A 154 1.61 4.10 10.75
CA TYR A 154 1.42 2.69 11.10
C TYR A 154 2.64 2.15 11.85
N LEU A 155 3.85 2.32 11.31
CA LEU A 155 5.07 1.86 11.94
C LEU A 155 5.25 2.44 13.34
N ASP A 156 5.02 3.74 13.51
CA ASP A 156 5.08 4.39 14.81
C ASP A 156 4.05 3.81 15.79
N GLY A 157 2.80 3.64 15.35
CA GLY A 157 1.75 3.00 16.15
C GLY A 157 2.09 1.56 16.55
N PHE A 158 2.67 0.77 15.65
CA PHE A 158 3.10 -0.60 15.90
C PHE A 158 4.22 -0.67 16.94
N ILE A 159 5.27 0.16 16.79
CA ILE A 159 6.40 0.19 17.72
C ILE A 159 5.95 0.69 19.10
N ASN A 160 5.12 1.73 19.14
CA ASN A 160 4.61 2.28 20.40
C ASN A 160 3.76 1.25 21.15
N THR A 161 2.82 0.58 20.47
CA THR A 161 2.03 -0.51 21.09
C THR A 161 2.95 -1.63 21.58
N CYS A 162 3.94 -2.05 20.80
CA CYS A 162 4.89 -3.08 21.21
C CYS A 162 5.64 -2.70 22.49
N ASN A 163 6.17 -1.47 22.56
CA ASN A 163 6.89 -0.99 23.74
C ASN A 163 5.97 -0.93 24.97
N GLN A 164 4.74 -0.47 24.80
CA GLN A 164 3.75 -0.40 25.88
C GLN A 164 3.34 -1.80 26.37
N GLN A 165 3.19 -2.76 25.46
CA GLN A 165 2.92 -4.15 25.82
C GLN A 165 4.08 -4.85 26.51
N ARG A 166 5.34 -4.47 26.24
CA ARG A 166 6.48 -4.99 27.02
C ARG A 166 6.38 -4.59 28.49
N TYR A 167 5.93 -3.37 28.79
CA TYR A 167 5.73 -2.94 30.18
C TYR A 167 4.58 -3.68 30.85
N GLU A 168 3.48 -3.92 30.15
CA GLU A 168 2.39 -4.76 30.66
C GLU A 168 2.82 -6.19 30.92
N LEU A 169 3.56 -6.81 29.99
CA LEU A 169 4.04 -8.17 30.15
C LEU A 169 4.93 -8.33 31.40
N ILE A 170 5.76 -7.32 31.72
CA ILE A 170 6.55 -7.29 32.96
C ILE A 170 5.65 -7.32 34.20
N LYS A 171 4.57 -6.53 34.20
CA LYS A 171 3.60 -6.51 35.32
C LYS A 171 2.91 -7.85 35.47
N TYR A 172 2.46 -8.44 34.36
CA TYR A 172 1.76 -9.73 34.37
C TYR A 172 2.65 -10.89 34.83
N MET A 173 3.90 -10.93 34.35
CA MET A 173 4.84 -12.00 34.73
C MET A 173 5.49 -11.76 36.11
N GLN A 174 5.19 -10.63 36.78
CA GLN A 174 5.90 -10.17 37.98
C GLN A 174 7.43 -10.25 37.80
N ALA A 175 7.88 -9.89 36.59
CA ALA A 175 9.25 -10.10 36.17
C ALA A 175 10.19 -9.18 36.96
N ASN A 176 11.11 -9.77 37.71
CA ASN A 176 12.06 -9.05 38.55
C ASN A 176 13.51 -9.39 38.17
N GLY A 177 14.46 -8.52 38.53
CA GLY A 177 15.90 -8.74 38.31
C GLY A 177 16.27 -8.84 36.83
N SER A 178 17.01 -9.89 36.46
CA SER A 178 17.52 -10.09 35.09
C SER A 178 16.43 -10.38 34.05
N LEU A 179 15.19 -10.68 34.47
CA LEU A 179 14.09 -10.96 33.54
C LEU A 179 13.55 -9.68 32.86
N VAL A 180 13.62 -8.54 33.55
CA VAL A 180 13.19 -7.22 33.03
C VAL A 180 13.95 -6.81 31.76
N PRO A 181 15.30 -6.76 31.75
CA PRO A 181 16.04 -6.37 30.55
C PRO A 181 15.88 -7.37 29.41
N ILE A 182 15.62 -8.66 29.70
CA ILE A 182 15.33 -9.66 28.67
C ILE A 182 14.03 -9.30 27.94
N ILE A 183 12.95 -9.04 28.69
CA ILE A 183 11.64 -8.68 28.11
C ILE A 183 11.73 -7.34 27.35
N GLN A 184 12.43 -6.35 27.89
CA GLN A 184 12.52 -5.02 27.28
C GLN A 184 13.39 -4.98 26.02
N SER A 185 14.48 -5.75 25.97
CA SER A 185 15.50 -5.58 24.92
C SER A 185 15.65 -6.76 23.96
N ARG A 186 15.26 -7.98 24.36
CA ARG A 186 15.52 -9.20 23.56
C ARG A 186 14.29 -9.79 22.89
N ILE A 187 13.10 -9.58 23.44
CA ILE A 187 11.88 -10.18 22.88
C ILE A 187 11.42 -9.37 21.67
N SER A 188 11.21 -10.03 20.53
CA SER A 188 10.74 -9.38 19.30
C SER A 188 9.31 -8.83 19.47
N CYS A 189 8.96 -7.74 18.77
CA CYS A 189 7.60 -7.21 18.80
C CYS A 189 6.55 -8.21 18.31
N SER A 190 6.93 -9.12 17.39
CA SER A 190 6.06 -10.21 16.97
C SER A 190 5.70 -11.12 18.15
N SER A 191 6.68 -11.50 18.96
CA SER A 191 6.47 -12.36 20.12
C SER A 191 5.70 -11.65 21.23
N VAL A 192 5.92 -10.34 21.43
CA VAL A 192 5.16 -9.55 22.42
C VAL A 192 3.67 -9.51 22.06
N LEU A 193 3.33 -9.34 20.78
CA LEU A 193 1.95 -9.35 20.31
C LEU A 193 1.33 -10.75 20.34
N ASP A 194 2.13 -11.80 20.16
CA ASP A 194 1.69 -13.18 20.35
C ASP A 194 1.37 -13.44 21.83
N PHE A 195 2.20 -12.97 22.76
CA PHE A 195 1.87 -13.01 24.20
C PHE A 195 0.58 -12.25 24.50
N MET A 196 0.34 -11.10 23.87
CA MET A 196 -0.94 -10.39 23.99
C MET A 196 -2.11 -11.28 23.54
N ASP A 197 -1.97 -12.03 22.44
CA ASP A 197 -3.00 -12.97 22.00
C ASP A 197 -3.29 -14.12 22.98
N TYR A 198 -2.34 -14.54 23.82
CA TYR A 198 -2.54 -15.68 24.73
C TYR A 198 -2.75 -15.29 26.19
N LEU A 199 -2.13 -14.22 26.65
CA LEU A 199 -2.05 -13.83 28.07
C LEU A 199 -2.92 -12.63 28.41
N HIS A 200 -3.39 -11.86 27.41
CA HIS A 200 -4.20 -10.69 27.71
C HIS A 200 -5.53 -11.12 28.38
N LEU A 201 -5.70 -10.72 29.63
CA LEU A 201 -6.90 -11.03 30.40
C LEU A 201 -8.05 -10.14 29.92
N ASP A 202 -9.19 -10.77 29.63
CA ASP A 202 -10.42 -10.03 29.35
C ASP A 202 -10.81 -9.23 30.60
N VAL A 203 -11.01 -7.91 30.43
CA VAL A 203 -11.21 -6.97 31.55
C VAL A 203 -12.53 -7.24 32.31
N SER A 204 -13.52 -7.83 31.63
CA SER A 204 -14.78 -8.30 32.22
C SER A 204 -15.37 -9.44 31.39
N PHE A 205 -16.28 -10.24 31.99
CA PHE A 205 -17.00 -11.30 31.28
C PHE A 205 -17.76 -10.76 30.06
N ASP A 206 -18.36 -9.57 30.21
CA ASP A 206 -19.11 -8.91 29.14
C ASP A 206 -18.22 -8.41 28.00
N ARG A 207 -16.92 -8.18 28.24
CA ARG A 207 -15.94 -7.66 27.26
C ARG A 207 -14.99 -8.72 26.71
N ARG A 208 -15.39 -9.98 26.76
CA ARG A 208 -14.57 -11.11 26.31
C ARG A 208 -14.47 -11.16 24.79
N ARG A 209 -13.27 -11.45 24.28
CA ARG A 209 -13.09 -11.72 22.85
C ARG A 209 -13.56 -13.13 22.47
N GLU A 210 -14.10 -13.27 21.27
CA GLU A 210 -14.41 -14.57 20.69
C GLU A 210 -13.21 -15.09 19.88
N GLY A 211 -12.60 -16.18 20.34
CA GLY A 211 -11.52 -16.85 19.63
C GLY A 211 -10.13 -16.22 19.77
N ARG A 212 -9.20 -16.64 18.91
CA ARG A 212 -7.83 -16.13 18.87
C ARG A 212 -7.44 -15.86 17.43
N ILE A 213 -6.70 -14.77 17.20
CA ILE A 213 -6.09 -14.46 15.91
C ILE A 213 -4.57 -14.41 16.09
N ASN A 214 -3.83 -14.36 14.98
CA ASN A 214 -2.42 -14.00 15.01
C ASN A 214 -2.30 -12.51 14.71
N THR A 215 -2.34 -11.70 15.77
CA THR A 215 -2.31 -10.24 15.68
C THR A 215 -0.99 -9.75 15.14
N ALA A 216 0.11 -10.39 15.54
CA ALA A 216 1.45 -10.07 15.05
C ALA A 216 1.53 -10.21 13.52
N ALA A 217 1.08 -11.35 12.98
CA ALA A 217 1.07 -11.60 11.55
C ALA A 217 0.20 -10.59 10.80
N ALA A 218 -1.00 -10.29 11.32
CA ALA A 218 -1.90 -9.31 10.70
C ALA A 218 -1.22 -7.92 10.59
N LEU A 219 -0.66 -7.41 11.68
CA LEU A 219 -0.02 -6.09 11.68
C LEU A 219 1.28 -6.06 10.85
N ILE A 220 2.10 -7.12 10.90
CA ILE A 220 3.35 -7.19 10.13
C ILE A 220 3.07 -7.30 8.62
N ILE A 221 2.06 -8.06 8.20
CA ILE A 221 1.65 -8.13 6.80
C ILE A 221 1.22 -6.75 6.31
N GLY A 222 0.38 -6.05 7.08
CA GLY A 222 -0.02 -4.68 6.76
C GLY A 222 1.19 -3.74 6.61
N LEU A 223 2.15 -3.84 7.54
CA LEU A 223 3.36 -3.04 7.50
C LEU A 223 4.22 -3.31 6.25
N ILE A 224 4.51 -4.58 5.94
CA ILE A 224 5.28 -4.96 4.75
C ILE A 224 4.57 -4.51 3.46
N CYS A 225 3.25 -4.69 3.38
CA CYS A 225 2.46 -4.24 2.24
C CYS A 225 2.52 -2.72 2.08
N SER A 226 2.36 -1.94 3.15
CA SER A 226 2.41 -0.48 3.11
C SER A 226 3.75 0.06 2.61
N TRP A 227 4.88 -0.48 3.11
CA TRP A 227 6.21 -0.09 2.66
C TRP A 227 6.48 -0.49 1.21
N THR A 228 6.02 -1.66 0.80
CA THR A 228 6.12 -2.10 -0.60
C THR A 228 5.33 -1.19 -1.53
N CYS A 229 4.13 -0.74 -1.13
CA CYS A 229 3.32 0.21 -1.89
C CYS A 229 4.06 1.53 -2.16
N ILE A 230 4.84 2.04 -1.19
CA ILE A 230 5.63 3.28 -1.39
C ILE A 230 6.64 3.09 -2.51
N LEU A 231 7.40 1.99 -2.49
CA LEU A 231 8.40 1.69 -3.51
C LEU A 231 7.77 1.59 -4.90
N LEU A 232 6.59 0.95 -4.98
CA LEU A 232 5.85 0.83 -6.23
C LEU A 232 5.31 2.18 -6.71
N TRP A 233 4.81 3.05 -5.82
CA TRP A 233 4.40 4.42 -6.18
C TRP A 233 5.57 5.28 -6.66
N ILE A 234 6.74 5.19 -6.01
CA ILE A 234 7.95 5.87 -6.49
C ILE A 234 8.31 5.37 -7.90
N TRP A 235 8.20 4.05 -8.15
CA TRP A 235 8.44 3.49 -9.47
C TRP A 235 7.46 4.04 -10.51
N THR A 236 6.14 4.06 -10.23
CA THR A 236 5.14 4.59 -11.18
C THR A 236 5.42 6.06 -11.51
N VAL A 237 5.78 6.88 -10.52
CA VAL A 237 6.18 8.28 -10.72
C VAL A 237 7.41 8.38 -11.63
N VAL A 238 8.44 7.57 -11.40
CA VAL A 238 9.66 7.58 -12.24
C VAL A 238 9.35 7.21 -13.70
N ILE A 239 8.46 6.24 -13.94
CA ILE A 239 8.03 5.88 -15.30
C ILE A 239 7.30 7.07 -15.95
N ASN A 240 6.29 7.62 -15.27
CA ASN A 240 5.49 8.73 -15.78
C ASN A 240 6.34 9.97 -16.06
N ALA A 241 7.25 10.34 -15.15
CA ALA A 241 8.16 11.47 -15.31
C ALA A 241 9.15 11.28 -16.47
N LYS A 242 9.72 10.07 -16.64
CA LYS A 242 10.60 9.76 -17.79
C LYS A 242 9.84 9.89 -19.11
N ARG A 243 8.57 9.48 -19.16
CA ARG A 243 7.73 9.60 -20.36
C ARG A 243 7.31 11.05 -20.64
N ALA A 244 6.94 11.80 -19.61
CA ALA A 244 6.66 13.23 -19.74
C ALA A 244 7.86 14.04 -20.28
N ARG A 245 9.09 13.68 -19.89
CA ARG A 245 10.31 14.30 -20.44
C ARG A 245 10.55 13.89 -21.89
N ALA A 246 10.37 12.61 -22.22
CA ALA A 246 10.56 12.11 -23.58
C ALA A 246 9.57 12.73 -24.57
N SER A 247 8.30 12.89 -24.16
CA SER A 247 7.26 13.48 -25.01
C SER A 247 7.43 14.99 -25.22
N ARG A 248 8.04 15.72 -24.27
CA ARG A 248 8.44 17.12 -24.47
C ARG A 248 9.56 17.28 -25.49
N ARG A 249 10.55 16.38 -25.51
CA ARG A 249 11.70 16.47 -26.43
C ARG A 249 11.35 16.24 -27.89
N LEU A 250 10.24 15.57 -28.19
CA LEU A 250 9.74 15.38 -29.55
C LEU A 250 9.00 16.62 -30.11
N ARG A 251 8.78 17.66 -29.29
CA ARG A 251 8.07 18.90 -29.66
C ARG A 251 9.00 20.08 -29.94
N ILE A 252 10.30 19.96 -29.67
CA ILE A 252 11.35 20.97 -29.94
C ILE A 252 12.18 20.44 -31.10
#